data_AF-A0A0D0AA37-F1
#
_entry.id   AF-A0A0D0AA37-F1
#
_cell.length_a   1.000
_cell.length_b   1.000
_cell.length_c   1.000
_cell.angle_alpha   90.00
_cell.angle_beta   90.00
_cell.angle_gamma   90.00
#
_symmetry.space_group_name_H-M   'P 1'
#
loop_
_entity.id
_entity.type
_entity.pdbx_description
1 polymer ?
#
loop_
_entity_poly.entity_id
_entity_poly.type
_entity_poly.pdbx_seq_one_letter_code
_entity_poly.pdbx_strand_id
1 'polypeptide(L)'
;MMQDIDNMSFLGSHSAFLSLYHFLWQQQDQSVVEQGVKCCALDFEDSHRVHPLTFDAINLSGCPGAALPNGATSMVIRSEYDVLFKHVSEIERNFIVHGSAGIGKTHFLAYLLVKRLLARQPVTYQIDQLHSSVMCFTADGFFTLPQENSEYHPLFQREDVWHLVDSTHEDPTTHPNTAHTQALMWSTCGKAIFTTFWPDSLGFKVDWSPGYEVALQVWMKPCTWDEIVAMR
;
A
#
# COMPACT_ATOMS: atom_id res chain seq x y z
N MET A 1 8.20 2.10 29.83
CA MET A 1 9.41 1.60 29.15
C MET A 1 9.11 0.84 27.86
N MET A 2 7.98 0.11 27.74
CA MET A 2 7.53 -0.48 26.46
C MET A 2 6.67 0.48 25.61
N GLN A 3 6.10 1.53 26.22
CA GLN A 3 5.32 2.58 25.53
C GLN A 3 6.16 3.63 24.79
N ASP A 4 7.46 3.72 25.07
CA ASP A 4 8.33 4.76 24.48
C ASP A 4 8.88 4.36 23.10
N ILE A 5 8.92 3.06 22.80
CA ILE A 5 9.43 2.52 21.53
C ILE A 5 8.39 2.68 20.41
N ASP A 6 7.11 2.45 20.70
CA ASP A 6 6.01 2.62 19.72
C ASP A 6 5.75 4.08 19.36
N ASN A 7 5.95 5.01 20.31
CA ASN A 7 5.83 6.45 20.04
C ASN A 7 6.98 6.96 19.16
N MET A 8 8.19 6.40 19.28
CA MET A 8 9.33 6.79 18.44
C MET A 8 9.23 6.26 17.00
N SER A 9 8.69 5.06 16.79
CA SER A 9 8.44 4.53 15.44
C SER A 9 7.31 5.30 14.73
N PHE A 10 6.28 5.72 15.47
CA PHE A 10 5.18 6.54 14.95
C PHE A 10 5.60 7.97 14.58
N LEU A 11 6.47 8.61 15.36
CA LEU A 11 7.01 9.94 15.02
C LEU A 11 7.92 9.90 13.79
N GLY A 12 8.71 8.83 13.64
CA GLY A 12 9.53 8.60 12.46
C GLY A 12 8.69 8.45 11.18
N SER A 13 7.61 7.68 11.24
CA SER A 13 6.72 7.44 10.10
C SER A 13 6.00 8.71 9.65
N HIS A 14 5.44 9.50 10.58
CA HIS A 14 4.74 10.74 10.22
C HIS A 14 5.64 11.74 9.48
N SER A 15 6.89 11.90 9.93
CA SER A 15 7.86 12.77 9.25
C SER A 15 8.19 12.28 7.83
N ALA A 16 8.23 10.96 7.65
CA ALA A 16 8.49 10.36 6.35
C ALA A 16 7.33 10.55 5.38
N PHE A 17 6.10 10.37 5.83
CA PHE A 17 4.91 10.62 5.02
C PHE A 17 4.69 12.08 4.66
N LEU A 18 5.01 13.01 5.58
CA LEU A 18 4.99 14.44 5.26
C LEU A 18 6.02 14.77 4.18
N SER A 19 7.23 14.21 4.29
CA SER A 19 8.28 14.39 3.27
C SER A 19 7.84 13.79 1.92
N LEU A 20 7.27 12.58 1.94
CA LEU A 20 6.70 11.92 0.77
C LEU A 20 5.62 12.80 0.10
N TYR A 21 4.69 13.35 0.88
CA TYR A 21 3.68 14.29 0.38
C TYR A 21 4.32 15.53 -0.25
N HIS A 22 5.30 16.14 0.41
CA HIS A 22 5.98 17.32 -0.12
C HIS A 22 6.64 17.05 -1.48
N PHE A 23 7.41 15.97 -1.62
CA PHE A 23 8.09 15.66 -2.90
C PHE A 23 7.10 15.25 -3.99
N LEU A 24 6.18 14.32 -3.68
CA LEU A 24 5.31 13.75 -4.70
C LEU A 24 4.13 14.65 -5.04
N TRP A 25 3.46 15.25 -4.06
CA TRP A 25 2.28 16.09 -4.30
C TRP A 25 2.65 17.54 -4.60
N GLN A 26 3.44 18.17 -3.74
CA GLN A 26 3.70 19.60 -3.84
C GLN A 26 4.71 19.90 -4.96
N GLN A 27 5.86 19.23 -4.93
CA GLN A 27 6.92 19.42 -5.94
C GLN A 27 6.66 18.68 -7.25
N GLN A 28 5.81 17.64 -7.24
CA GLN A 28 5.51 16.82 -8.43
C GLN A 28 6.77 16.22 -9.03
N ASP A 29 7.68 15.76 -8.17
CA ASP A 29 8.93 15.16 -8.60
C ASP A 29 8.67 13.79 -9.24
N GLN A 30 8.63 13.78 -10.58
CA GLN A 30 8.46 12.55 -11.37
C GLN A 30 9.76 11.75 -11.48
N SER A 31 10.91 12.33 -11.10
CA SER A 31 12.20 11.63 -11.21
C SER A 31 12.32 10.43 -10.26
N VAL A 32 11.44 10.38 -9.25
CA VAL A 32 11.28 9.24 -8.35
C VAL A 32 10.80 7.97 -9.06
N VAL A 33 10.23 8.07 -10.27
CA VAL A 33 9.82 6.89 -11.06
C VAL A 33 10.89 6.65 -12.12
N GLU A 34 11.71 5.63 -11.89
CA GLU A 34 12.78 5.23 -12.78
C GLU A 34 12.31 4.12 -13.70
N GLN A 35 12.55 4.25 -15.01
CA GLN A 35 12.21 3.25 -16.01
C GLN A 35 13.44 2.51 -16.52
N GLY A 36 13.32 1.20 -16.70
CA GLY A 36 14.38 0.37 -17.28
C GLY A 36 15.68 0.35 -16.47
N VAL A 37 15.57 0.39 -15.14
CA VAL A 37 16.69 0.25 -14.20
C VAL A 37 17.33 -1.11 -14.45
N LYS A 38 18.65 -1.11 -14.68
CA LYS A 38 19.43 -2.34 -14.92
C LYS A 38 20.18 -2.70 -13.65
N CYS A 39 19.97 -3.90 -13.13
CA CYS A 39 20.79 -4.46 -12.06
C CYS A 39 21.30 -5.85 -12.42
N CYS A 40 22.36 -6.28 -11.74
CA CYS A 40 22.83 -7.66 -11.79
C CYS A 40 22.40 -8.33 -10.48
N ALA A 41 21.38 -9.18 -10.54
CA ALA A 41 20.98 -9.98 -9.39
C ALA A 41 21.98 -11.13 -9.22
N LEU A 42 22.48 -11.33 -7.99
CA LEU A 42 23.33 -12.46 -7.66
C LEU A 42 22.46 -13.71 -7.51
N ASP A 43 22.84 -14.78 -8.19
CA ASP A 43 22.24 -16.09 -7.97
C ASP A 43 22.69 -16.62 -6.61
N PHE A 44 21.73 -16.86 -5.70
CA PHE A 44 22.04 -17.35 -4.36
C PHE A 44 22.43 -18.84 -4.35
N GLU A 45 22.06 -19.61 -5.37
CA GLU A 45 22.45 -21.02 -5.50
C GLU A 45 23.86 -21.15 -6.11
N ASP A 46 24.26 -20.18 -6.94
CA ASP A 46 25.59 -20.10 -7.54
C ASP A 46 26.11 -18.66 -7.50
N SER A 47 26.83 -18.30 -6.44
CA SER A 47 27.35 -16.93 -6.20
C SER A 47 28.25 -16.35 -7.30
N HIS A 48 28.63 -17.15 -8.31
CA HIS A 48 29.38 -16.71 -9.48
C HIS A 48 28.49 -16.38 -10.69
N ARG A 49 27.19 -16.70 -10.64
CA ARG A 49 26.22 -16.33 -11.67
C ARG A 49 25.53 -15.03 -11.30
N VAL A 50 25.49 -14.13 -12.27
CA VAL A 50 24.73 -12.88 -12.22
C VAL A 50 23.69 -12.90 -13.32
N HIS A 51 22.46 -12.58 -12.98
CA HIS A 51 21.35 -12.47 -13.92
C HIS A 51 21.09 -10.99 -14.20
N PRO A 52 21.22 -10.53 -15.46
CA PRO A 52 20.85 -9.15 -15.79
C PRO A 52 19.34 -9.00 -15.66
N LEU A 53 18.91 -8.11 -14.78
CA LEU A 53 17.51 -7.76 -14.57
C LEU A 53 17.28 -6.33 -15.05
N THR A 54 16.17 -6.10 -15.74
CA THR A 54 15.69 -4.77 -16.09
C THR A 54 14.29 -4.59 -15.54
N PHE A 55 14.07 -3.54 -14.76
CA PHE A 55 12.79 -3.29 -14.08
C PHE A 55 12.53 -1.79 -13.95
N ASP A 56 11.27 -1.43 -13.74
CA ASP A 56 10.89 -0.07 -13.36
C ASP A 56 10.85 0.02 -11.84
N ALA A 57 11.12 1.20 -11.26
CA ALA A 57 11.21 1.37 -9.82
C ALA A 57 10.69 2.72 -9.34
N ILE A 58 10.27 2.75 -8.07
CA ILE A 58 10.16 3.97 -7.29
C ILE A 58 11.46 4.12 -6.50
N ASN A 59 12.14 5.25 -6.63
CA ASN A 59 13.38 5.57 -5.93
C ASN A 59 13.26 6.95 -5.23
N LEU A 60 13.23 6.90 -3.90
CA LEU A 60 13.18 8.04 -2.98
C LEU A 60 14.54 8.32 -2.33
N SER A 61 15.62 7.63 -2.73
CA SER A 61 16.95 7.84 -2.13
C SER A 61 17.47 9.27 -2.30
N GLY A 62 17.02 9.97 -3.34
CA GLY A 62 17.29 11.40 -3.58
C GLY A 62 16.38 12.36 -2.82
N CYS A 63 15.41 11.87 -2.05
CA CYS A 63 14.39 12.64 -1.34
C CYS A 63 14.62 12.56 0.18
N PRO A 64 15.37 13.51 0.80
CA PRO A 64 15.71 13.44 2.21
C PRO A 64 14.49 13.30 3.12
N GLY A 65 14.51 12.29 3.99
CA GLY A 65 13.44 12.01 4.94
C GLY A 65 12.22 11.33 4.36
N ALA A 66 12.04 11.25 3.04
CA ALA A 66 10.93 10.53 2.44
C ALA A 66 11.19 9.02 2.46
N ALA A 67 10.17 8.25 2.82
CA ALA A 67 10.18 6.81 2.75
C ALA A 67 8.78 6.29 2.37
N LEU A 68 8.76 5.09 1.81
CA LEU A 68 7.54 4.32 1.58
C LEU A 68 6.92 3.87 2.91
N PRO A 69 5.66 3.40 2.91
CA PRO A 69 4.99 2.96 4.14
C PRO A 69 5.70 1.87 4.94
N ASN A 70 6.53 1.06 4.28
CA ASN A 70 7.36 0.03 4.91
C ASN A 70 8.72 0.55 5.40
N GLY A 71 8.97 1.87 5.31
CA GLY A 71 10.23 2.51 5.64
C GLY A 71 11.32 2.43 4.56
N ALA A 72 11.07 1.73 3.44
CA ALA A 72 12.02 1.63 2.35
C ALA A 72 12.11 2.92 1.54
N THR A 73 13.27 3.21 0.98
CA THR A 73 13.47 4.33 0.04
C THR A 73 13.39 3.88 -1.41
N SER A 74 13.24 2.59 -1.69
CA SER A 74 13.09 2.07 -3.04
C SER A 74 12.06 0.94 -3.09
N MET A 75 11.46 0.74 -4.27
CA MET A 75 10.56 -0.37 -4.54
C MET A 75 10.53 -0.68 -6.04
N VAL A 76 10.49 -1.97 -6.39
CA VAL A 76 10.29 -2.41 -7.77
C VAL A 76 8.82 -2.21 -8.18
N ILE A 77 8.60 -1.61 -9.34
CA ILE A 77 7.28 -1.55 -9.99
C ILE A 77 7.10 -2.84 -10.79
N ARG A 78 6.15 -3.65 -10.36
CA ARG A 78 5.83 -4.93 -10.98
C ARG A 78 4.79 -4.74 -12.09
N SER A 79 4.88 -5.53 -13.15
CA SER A 79 3.92 -5.46 -14.27
C SER A 79 2.47 -5.66 -13.84
N GLU A 80 2.26 -6.46 -12.79
CA GLU A 80 0.96 -6.71 -12.17
C GLU A 80 0.36 -5.45 -11.57
N TYR A 81 1.20 -4.51 -11.09
CA TYR A 81 0.73 -3.27 -10.47
C TYR A 81 0.03 -2.37 -11.48
N ASP A 82 0.53 -2.27 -12.71
CA ASP A 82 -0.12 -1.45 -13.75
C ASP A 82 -1.45 -2.05 -14.20
N VAL A 83 -1.51 -3.38 -14.36
CA VAL A 83 -2.74 -4.10 -14.69
C VAL A 83 -3.78 -3.90 -13.59
N LEU A 84 -3.38 -4.07 -12.33
CA LEU A 84 -4.24 -3.84 -11.18
C LEU A 84 -4.68 -2.38 -11.10
N PHE A 85 -3.77 -1.42 -11.23
CA PHE A 85 -4.08 0.00 -11.21
C PHE A 85 -5.10 0.38 -12.27
N LYS A 86 -5.02 -0.20 -13.47
CA LYS A 86 -6.04 0.01 -14.51
C LYS A 86 -7.41 -0.49 -14.07
N HIS A 87 -7.50 -1.73 -13.58
CA HIS A 87 -8.77 -2.30 -13.10
C HIS A 87 -9.35 -1.51 -11.92
N VAL A 88 -8.49 -1.10 -10.97
CA VAL A 88 -8.85 -0.25 -9.82
C VAL A 88 -9.38 1.10 -10.30
N SER A 89 -8.73 1.71 -11.29
CA SER A 89 -9.10 3.03 -11.81
C SER A 89 -10.42 3.05 -12.56
N GLU A 90 -10.87 1.91 -13.08
CA GLU A 90 -12.19 1.75 -13.71
C GLU A 90 -13.32 1.64 -12.68
N ILE A 91 -12.99 1.43 -11.40
CA ILE A 91 -13.97 1.40 -10.31
C ILE A 91 -14.04 2.76 -9.65
N GLU A 92 -15.25 3.28 -9.51
CA GLU A 92 -15.44 4.65 -9.02
C GLU A 92 -15.03 4.85 -7.55
N ARG A 93 -14.92 3.80 -6.70
CA ARG A 93 -14.67 3.98 -5.24
C ARG A 93 -13.97 2.81 -4.53
N ASN A 94 -13.17 3.19 -3.52
CA ASN A 94 -12.74 2.47 -2.29
C ASN A 94 -12.11 1.09 -2.44
N PHE A 95 -10.88 0.93 -1.92
CA PHE A 95 -10.04 -0.24 -2.19
C PHE A 95 -9.45 -0.84 -0.94
N ILE A 96 -9.97 -1.99 -0.55
CA ILE A 96 -9.36 -2.80 0.49
C ILE A 96 -8.55 -3.89 -0.18
N VAL A 97 -7.25 -3.94 0.08
CA VAL A 97 -6.38 -5.00 -0.46
C VAL A 97 -6.22 -6.08 0.59
N HIS A 98 -6.89 -7.20 0.36
CA HIS A 98 -6.77 -8.45 1.08
C HIS A 98 -5.85 -9.43 0.33
N GLY A 99 -5.35 -10.43 1.04
CA GLY A 99 -4.55 -11.50 0.43
C GLY A 99 -3.54 -12.13 1.36
N SER A 100 -2.93 -13.22 0.91
CA SER A 100 -1.96 -14.00 1.69
C SER A 100 -0.77 -13.15 2.16
N ALA A 101 -0.17 -13.54 3.28
CA ALA A 101 1.09 -12.93 3.74
C ALA A 101 2.17 -13.05 2.64
N GLY A 102 3.01 -12.02 2.51
CA GLY A 102 4.14 -12.03 1.57
C GLY A 102 3.82 -11.83 0.07
N ILE A 103 2.54 -11.75 -0.34
CA ILE A 103 2.17 -11.60 -1.76
C ILE A 103 2.45 -10.20 -2.35
N GLY A 104 2.84 -9.23 -1.51
CA GLY A 104 3.19 -7.88 -1.93
C GLY A 104 2.08 -6.83 -1.81
N LYS A 105 1.07 -7.05 -0.94
CA LYS A 105 -0.04 -6.10 -0.71
C LYS A 105 0.43 -4.70 -0.34
N THR A 106 1.28 -4.61 0.69
CA THR A 106 1.82 -3.33 1.18
C THR A 106 2.58 -2.58 0.09
N HIS A 107 3.35 -3.29 -0.75
CA HIS A 107 4.07 -2.70 -1.88
C HIS A 107 3.10 -2.20 -2.96
N PHE A 108 2.06 -2.97 -3.26
CA PHE A 108 1.02 -2.52 -4.19
C PHE A 108 0.27 -1.29 -3.68
N LEU A 109 -0.10 -1.26 -2.39
CA LEU A 109 -0.74 -0.08 -1.78
C LEU A 109 0.20 1.13 -1.78
N ALA A 110 1.50 0.94 -1.52
CA ALA A 110 2.51 1.98 -1.65
C ALA A 110 2.62 2.50 -3.10
N TYR A 111 2.54 1.61 -4.09
CA TYR A 111 2.51 1.99 -5.51
C TYR A 111 1.28 2.84 -5.82
N LEU A 112 0.08 2.43 -5.38
CA LEU A 112 -1.15 3.21 -5.55
C LEU A 112 -1.05 4.59 -4.89
N LEU A 113 -0.49 4.65 -3.67
CA LEU A 113 -0.25 5.90 -2.95
C LEU A 113 0.62 6.84 -3.79
N VAL A 114 1.79 6.38 -4.26
CA VAL A 114 2.71 7.19 -5.08
C VAL A 114 2.02 7.69 -6.36
N LYS A 115 1.30 6.82 -7.08
CA LYS A 115 0.56 7.20 -8.30
C LYS A 115 -0.47 8.29 -8.03
N ARG A 116 -1.23 8.18 -6.93
CA ARG A 116 -2.23 9.17 -6.52
C ARG A 116 -1.60 10.50 -6.14
N LEU A 117 -0.50 10.47 -5.37
CA LEU A 117 0.23 11.67 -4.97
C LEU A 117 0.81 12.41 -6.18
N LEU A 118 1.44 11.68 -7.11
CA LEU A 118 1.95 12.24 -8.36
C LEU A 118 0.84 12.80 -9.26
N ALA A 119 -0.37 12.24 -9.19
CA ALA A 119 -1.54 12.77 -9.90
C ALA A 119 -2.27 13.91 -9.15
N ARG A 120 -1.81 14.29 -7.95
CA ARG A 120 -2.49 15.23 -7.03
C ARG A 120 -3.95 14.85 -6.76
N GLN A 121 -4.21 13.55 -6.62
CA GLN A 121 -5.53 13.04 -6.32
C GLN A 121 -5.61 12.57 -4.86
N PRO A 122 -6.65 12.96 -4.12
CA PRO A 122 -6.69 12.76 -2.68
C PRO A 122 -6.74 11.28 -2.31
N VAL A 123 -6.03 10.89 -1.27
CA VAL A 123 -5.90 9.49 -0.89
C VAL A 123 -5.74 9.38 0.61
N THR A 124 -6.35 8.37 1.21
CA THR A 124 -6.08 7.98 2.59
C THR A 124 -5.31 6.67 2.60
N TYR A 125 -4.46 6.51 3.59
CA TYR A 125 -3.63 5.32 3.75
C TYR A 125 -3.66 4.86 5.20
N GLN A 126 -3.94 3.58 5.41
CA GLN A 126 -4.01 2.96 6.73
C GLN A 126 -3.24 1.63 6.70
N ILE A 127 -2.43 1.44 7.74
CA ILE A 127 -1.76 0.16 8.04
C ILE A 127 -2.42 -0.38 9.31
N ASP A 128 -2.94 -1.61 9.25
CA ASP A 128 -3.59 -2.23 10.41
C ASP A 128 -2.57 -2.51 11.52
N GLN A 129 -2.52 -1.59 12.49
CA GLN A 129 -1.72 -1.66 13.70
C GLN A 129 -2.55 -1.18 14.89
N LEU A 130 -2.16 -1.59 16.11
CA LEU A 130 -2.77 -1.12 17.34
C LEU A 130 -2.67 0.41 17.40
N HIS A 131 -3.78 1.11 17.63
CA HIS A 131 -3.84 2.58 17.62
C HIS A 131 -3.48 3.24 16.27
N SER A 132 -3.67 2.53 15.15
CA SER A 132 -3.41 3.09 13.83
C SER A 132 -4.24 4.34 13.57
N SER A 133 -3.55 5.37 13.08
CA SER A 133 -4.17 6.58 12.53
C SER A 133 -4.32 6.44 11.02
N VAL A 134 -5.34 7.05 10.44
CA VAL A 134 -5.45 7.16 8.99
C VAL A 134 -4.67 8.37 8.50
N MET A 135 -3.70 8.14 7.64
CA MET A 135 -2.97 9.20 6.97
C MET A 135 -3.81 9.74 5.82
N CYS A 136 -3.98 11.05 5.75
CA CYS A 136 -4.80 11.73 4.76
C CYS A 136 -3.93 12.66 3.92
N PHE A 137 -3.94 12.47 2.61
CA PHE A 137 -3.20 13.26 1.64
C PHE A 137 -4.20 13.97 0.73
N THR A 138 -4.29 15.29 0.85
CA THR A 138 -5.30 16.08 0.13
C THR A 138 -4.69 17.35 -0.44
N ALA A 139 -5.49 18.11 -1.21
CA ALA A 139 -5.08 19.44 -1.66
C ALA A 139 -4.90 20.43 -0.49
N ASP A 140 -5.61 20.22 0.62
CA ASP A 140 -5.54 21.07 1.82
C ASP A 140 -4.30 20.76 2.69
N GLY A 141 -3.63 19.64 2.43
CA GLY A 141 -2.42 19.23 3.12
C GLY A 141 -2.36 17.75 3.45
N PHE A 142 -1.32 17.42 4.22
CA PHE A 142 -1.14 16.12 4.86
C PHE A 142 -1.51 16.23 6.34
N PHE A 143 -2.35 15.31 6.83
CA PHE A 143 -2.72 15.22 8.24
C PHE A 143 -3.09 13.78 8.59
N THR A 144 -3.18 13.47 9.87
CA THR A 144 -3.65 12.18 10.37
C THR A 144 -4.99 12.32 11.06
N LEU A 145 -5.86 11.33 10.85
CA LEU A 145 -7.10 11.18 11.60
C LEU A 145 -6.88 10.11 12.67
N PRO A 146 -7.19 10.40 13.94
CA PRO A 146 -7.12 9.39 14.98
C PRO A 146 -8.11 8.27 14.68
N GLN A 147 -7.86 7.10 15.27
CA GLN A 147 -8.71 5.93 15.14
C GLN A 147 -10.18 6.24 15.49
N GLU A 148 -10.37 7.05 16.52
CA GLU A 148 -11.66 7.47 17.05
C GLU A 148 -12.37 8.42 16.08
N ASN A 149 -13.53 7.99 15.57
CA ASN A 149 -14.43 8.76 14.69
C ASN A 149 -13.91 9.03 13.27
N SER A 150 -12.80 8.42 12.86
CA SER A 150 -12.29 8.54 11.49
C SER A 150 -13.35 8.22 10.43
N GLU A 151 -14.18 7.21 10.67
CA GLU A 151 -15.20 6.68 9.77
C GLU A 151 -16.35 7.67 9.52
N TYR A 152 -16.51 8.67 10.40
CA TYR A 152 -17.49 9.75 10.24
C TYR A 152 -16.90 10.99 9.58
N HIS A 153 -15.58 11.02 9.34
CA HIS A 153 -14.94 12.17 8.73
C HIS A 153 -15.44 12.33 7.27
N PRO A 154 -15.83 13.54 6.82
CA PRO A 154 -16.42 13.75 5.48
C PRO A 154 -15.55 13.24 4.33
N LEU A 155 -14.23 13.14 4.54
CA LEU A 155 -13.29 12.58 3.56
C LEU A 155 -13.63 11.15 3.16
N PHE A 156 -14.23 10.33 4.04
CA PHE A 156 -14.60 8.94 3.74
C PHE A 156 -15.89 8.80 2.93
N GLN A 157 -16.64 9.89 2.80
CA GLN A 157 -17.86 9.94 1.99
C GLN A 157 -17.59 10.52 0.59
N ARG A 158 -16.37 11.00 0.34
CA ARG A 158 -16.00 11.61 -0.92
C ARG A 158 -15.68 10.56 -1.98
N GLU A 159 -16.30 10.72 -3.14
CA GLU A 159 -16.18 9.79 -4.27
C GLU A 159 -14.85 9.91 -5.00
N ASP A 160 -14.19 11.06 -4.87
CA ASP A 160 -12.91 11.34 -5.51
C ASP A 160 -11.70 10.86 -4.70
N VAL A 161 -11.91 10.30 -3.50
CA VAL A 161 -10.86 9.89 -2.56
C VAL A 161 -10.70 8.37 -2.61
N TRP A 162 -9.46 7.90 -2.70
CA TRP A 162 -9.16 6.48 -2.56
C TRP A 162 -8.76 6.18 -1.11
N HIS A 163 -9.38 5.16 -0.52
CA HIS A 163 -9.01 4.68 0.81
C HIS A 163 -8.20 3.40 0.67
N LEU A 164 -6.90 3.50 0.93
CA LEU A 164 -5.94 2.41 0.86
C LEU A 164 -5.79 1.77 2.24
N VAL A 165 -6.31 0.55 2.39
CA VAL A 165 -6.36 -0.17 3.67
C VAL A 165 -5.54 -1.46 3.54
N ASP A 166 -4.45 -1.56 4.31
CA ASP A 166 -3.65 -2.78 4.40
C ASP A 166 -4.16 -3.67 5.53
N SER A 167 -4.99 -4.66 5.19
CA SER A 167 -5.48 -5.63 6.17
C SER A 167 -4.42 -6.74 6.37
N THR A 168 -3.91 -6.87 7.58
CA THR A 168 -2.98 -7.95 7.96
C THR A 168 -3.77 -9.20 8.39
N HIS A 169 -4.51 -9.80 7.47
CA HIS A 169 -5.19 -11.06 7.75
C HIS A 169 -4.19 -12.23 7.63
N GLU A 170 -3.54 -12.60 8.72
CA GLU A 170 -2.79 -13.86 8.78
C GLU A 170 -3.70 -15.05 9.13
N ASP A 171 -4.81 -14.83 9.87
CA ASP A 171 -5.90 -15.79 10.09
C ASP A 171 -7.08 -15.11 10.85
N PRO A 172 -8.35 -15.20 10.36
CA PRO A 172 -9.52 -14.60 11.00
C PRO A 172 -9.75 -14.97 12.48
N THR A 173 -9.25 -16.13 12.87
CA THR A 173 -9.49 -16.67 14.21
C THR A 173 -8.44 -16.22 15.22
N THR A 174 -7.26 -15.79 14.75
CA THR A 174 -6.14 -15.42 15.61
C THR A 174 -5.79 -13.92 15.54
N HIS A 175 -6.08 -13.25 14.43
CA HIS A 175 -5.73 -11.85 14.20
C HIS A 175 -6.91 -11.10 13.54
N PRO A 176 -7.99 -10.83 14.28
CA PRO A 176 -9.11 -10.07 13.74
C PRO A 176 -8.65 -8.64 13.42
N ASN A 177 -9.06 -8.13 12.25
CA ASN A 177 -8.91 -6.71 11.92
C ASN A 177 -9.36 -5.85 13.11
N THR A 178 -8.65 -4.74 13.36
CA THR A 178 -9.07 -3.81 14.42
C THR A 178 -10.50 -3.31 14.17
N ALA A 179 -11.25 -2.99 15.23
CA ALA A 179 -12.61 -2.45 15.11
C ALA A 179 -12.66 -1.21 14.20
N HIS A 180 -11.57 -0.46 14.13
CA HIS A 180 -11.40 0.67 13.23
C HIS A 180 -11.19 0.27 11.78
N THR A 181 -10.30 -0.66 11.49
CA THR A 181 -10.17 -1.22 10.13
C THR A 181 -11.51 -1.75 9.65
N GLN A 182 -12.26 -2.45 10.50
CA GLN A 182 -13.62 -2.90 10.16
C GLN A 182 -14.59 -1.74 9.93
N ALA A 183 -14.57 -0.71 10.79
CA ALA A 183 -15.40 0.50 10.63
C ALA A 183 -15.06 1.28 9.35
N LEU A 184 -13.79 1.37 8.98
CA LEU A 184 -13.35 1.94 7.70
C LEU A 184 -13.85 1.09 6.53
N MET A 185 -13.70 -0.23 6.61
CA MET A 185 -14.24 -1.14 5.59
C MET A 185 -15.76 -0.99 5.42
N TRP A 186 -16.51 -0.79 6.50
CA TRP A 186 -17.97 -0.59 6.46
C TRP A 186 -18.39 0.81 6.00
N SER A 187 -17.74 1.86 6.52
CA SER A 187 -18.07 3.26 6.22
C SER A 187 -17.70 3.67 4.80
N THR A 188 -16.72 3.01 4.20
CA THR A 188 -16.38 3.17 2.78
C THR A 188 -17.42 2.54 1.85
N CYS A 189 -18.56 2.06 2.36
CA CYS A 189 -19.66 1.49 1.56
C CYS A 189 -19.20 0.43 0.54
N GLY A 190 -18.11 -0.29 0.84
CA GLY A 190 -17.78 -1.58 0.26
C GLY A 190 -17.82 -1.71 -1.27
N LYS A 191 -17.23 -0.79 -2.05
CA LYS A 191 -17.36 -0.88 -3.51
C LYS A 191 -16.29 -1.71 -4.23
N ALA A 192 -15.09 -1.90 -3.68
CA ALA A 192 -14.16 -2.90 -4.21
C ALA A 192 -13.23 -3.52 -3.15
N ILE A 193 -13.28 -4.84 -3.05
CA ILE A 193 -12.28 -5.61 -2.32
C ILE A 193 -11.38 -6.34 -3.31
N PHE A 194 -10.09 -6.09 -3.19
CA PHE A 194 -9.03 -6.72 -3.96
C PHE A 194 -8.46 -7.88 -3.15
N THR A 195 -8.68 -9.12 -3.57
CA THR A 195 -7.99 -10.26 -2.94
C THR A 195 -6.89 -10.78 -3.85
N THR A 196 -5.68 -10.83 -3.32
CA THR A 196 -4.50 -11.43 -3.94
C THR A 196 -4.24 -12.78 -3.27
N PHE A 197 -4.27 -13.87 -4.04
CA PHE A 197 -4.18 -15.23 -3.49
C PHE A 197 -3.09 -16.04 -4.16
N TRP A 198 -2.55 -17.02 -3.44
CA TRP A 198 -1.69 -18.05 -4.00
C TRP A 198 -2.57 -19.13 -4.68
N PRO A 199 -2.20 -19.71 -5.85
CA PRO A 199 -3.04 -20.70 -6.52
C PRO A 199 -3.41 -21.91 -5.64
N ASP A 200 -2.49 -22.31 -4.75
CA ASP A 200 -2.67 -23.45 -3.82
C ASP A 200 -3.39 -23.09 -2.51
N SER A 201 -3.80 -21.83 -2.28
CA SER A 201 -4.75 -21.51 -1.20
C SER A 201 -6.16 -21.92 -1.61
N LEU A 202 -6.35 -23.24 -1.70
CA LEU A 202 -7.59 -23.96 -1.95
C LEU A 202 -8.67 -23.52 -0.95
N GLY A 203 -9.64 -22.74 -1.40
CA GLY A 203 -10.96 -22.70 -0.77
C GLY A 203 -11.22 -21.61 0.28
N PHE A 204 -10.47 -20.50 0.30
CA PHE A 204 -10.93 -19.33 1.05
C PHE A 204 -12.14 -18.71 0.37
N LYS A 205 -13.33 -19.21 0.75
CA LYS A 205 -14.57 -18.49 0.55
C LYS A 205 -14.57 -17.35 1.56
N VAL A 206 -14.10 -16.18 1.13
CA VAL A 206 -14.32 -14.99 1.95
C VAL A 206 -15.83 -14.73 1.89
N ASP A 207 -16.53 -15.08 2.97
CA ASP A 207 -17.95 -14.78 3.13
C ASP A 207 -18.05 -13.26 3.32
N TRP A 208 -18.06 -12.55 2.19
CA TRP A 208 -18.27 -11.12 2.16
C TRP A 208 -19.64 -10.82 2.75
N SER A 209 -19.70 -9.91 3.72
CA SER A 209 -20.96 -9.46 4.28
C SER A 209 -21.87 -8.95 3.14
N PRO A 210 -23.18 -9.21 3.18
CA PRO A 210 -24.11 -8.69 2.19
C PRO A 210 -24.08 -7.16 2.25
N GLY A 211 -23.45 -6.53 1.26
CA GLY A 211 -23.22 -5.07 1.25
C GLY A 211 -22.09 -4.59 0.34
N TYR A 212 -21.20 -5.49 -0.12
CA TYR A 212 -20.17 -5.13 -1.09
C TYR A 212 -20.70 -5.17 -2.53
N GLU A 213 -20.46 -4.10 -3.32
CA GLU A 213 -20.96 -3.99 -4.71
C GLU A 213 -20.06 -4.74 -5.73
N VAL A 214 -18.73 -4.74 -5.53
CA VAL A 214 -17.77 -5.44 -6.39
C VAL A 214 -16.71 -6.15 -5.54
N ALA A 215 -16.48 -7.43 -5.82
CA ALA A 215 -15.31 -8.15 -5.32
C ALA A 215 -14.40 -8.45 -6.51
N LEU A 216 -13.21 -7.84 -6.55
CA LEU A 216 -12.22 -8.14 -7.56
C LEU A 216 -11.20 -9.14 -7.01
N GLN A 217 -11.21 -10.31 -7.61
CA GLN A 217 -10.21 -11.34 -7.35
C GLN A 217 -9.16 -11.24 -8.45
N VAL A 218 -7.97 -10.80 -8.10
CA VAL A 218 -6.88 -10.67 -9.05
C VAL A 218 -5.65 -11.35 -8.50
N TRP A 219 -5.08 -12.21 -9.33
CA TRP A 219 -3.86 -12.91 -8.99
C TRP A 219 -2.65 -12.01 -9.18
N MET A 220 -1.79 -11.97 -8.16
CA MET A 220 -0.46 -11.39 -8.26
C MET A 220 0.55 -12.52 -8.18
N LYS A 221 1.55 -12.51 -9.06
CA LYS A 221 2.67 -13.43 -8.89
C LYS A 221 3.36 -13.16 -7.54
N PRO A 222 3.93 -14.18 -6.92
CA PRO A 222 4.89 -13.99 -5.83
C PRO A 222 6.07 -13.17 -6.34
N CYS A 223 6.71 -12.40 -5.46
CA CYS A 223 7.97 -11.76 -5.79
C CYS A 223 9.02 -12.83 -6.08
N THR A 224 9.73 -12.68 -7.19
CA THR A 224 10.92 -13.45 -7.53
C THR A 224 12.07 -13.06 -6.60
N TRP A 225 13.07 -13.94 -6.47
CA TRP A 225 14.27 -13.64 -5.70
C TRP A 225 15.01 -12.42 -6.23
N ASP A 226 15.09 -12.26 -7.55
CA ASP A 226 15.75 -11.12 -8.19
C ASP A 226 15.06 -9.81 -7.81
N GLU A 227 13.71 -9.77 -7.80
CA GLU A 227 12.95 -8.62 -7.32
C GLU A 227 13.23 -8.34 -5.84
N ILE A 228 13.26 -9.38 -4.99
CA ILE A 228 13.56 -9.23 -3.56
C ILE A 228 14.95 -8.65 -3.34
N VAL A 229 15.95 -9.08 -4.11
CA VAL A 229 17.32 -8.55 -4.04
C VAL A 229 17.36 -7.11 -4.52
N ALA A 230 16.65 -6.78 -5.60
CA ALA A 230 16.59 -5.42 -6.14
C ALA A 230 15.89 -4.42 -5.20
N MET A 231 15.07 -4.91 -4.25
CA MET A 231 14.38 -4.09 -3.24
C MET A 231 15.19 -3.86 -1.94
N ARG A 232 16.41 -4.42 -1.82
CA ARG A 232 17.26 -4.27 -0.61
C ARG A 232 18.17 -3.05 -0.65
#